data_AF-A0A679HVC3-F1
#
_entry.id   AF-A0A679HVC3-F1
#
_cell.length_a   1.000
_cell.length_b   1.000
_cell.length_c   1.000
_cell.angle_alpha   90.00
_cell.angle_beta   90.00
_cell.angle_gamma   90.00
#
_symmetry.space_group_name_H-M   'P 1'
#
loop_
_entity.id
_entity.type
_entity.pdbx_description
1 polymer ?
#
loop_
_entity_poly.entity_id
_entity_poly.type
_entity_poly.pdbx_seq_one_letter_code
_entity_poly.pdbx_strand_id
1 'polypeptide(L)' 'MLTPTEQHWNQAAEVLRRMRRAEHYEANKIRDLAFDVLIALSARSIGAAVVTSNLHDFQTIQRYVSFHLICWE' A
#
# COMPACT_ATOMS: atom_id res chain seq x y z
N MET A 1 8.04 -13.97 -11.63
CA MET A 1 6.87 -13.76 -10.74
C MET A 1 7.27 -12.72 -9.71
N LEU A 2 6.48 -11.67 -9.52
CA LEU A 2 6.71 -10.69 -8.44
C LEU A 2 5.94 -11.18 -7.20
N THR A 3 6.64 -11.43 -6.11
CA THR A 3 6.04 -11.94 -4.87
C THR A 3 6.56 -11.11 -3.71
N PRO A 4 5.69 -10.66 -2.77
CA PRO A 4 6.14 -9.96 -1.59
C PRO A 4 7.14 -10.80 -0.79
N THR A 5 8.25 -10.18 -0.39
CA THR A 5 9.25 -10.80 0.49
C THR A 5 8.80 -10.68 1.95
N GLU A 6 9.43 -11.42 2.86
CA GLU A 6 9.21 -11.27 4.31
C GLU A 6 9.39 -9.80 4.76
N GLN A 7 10.38 -9.10 4.20
CA GLN A 7 10.57 -7.68 4.47
C GLN A 7 9.38 -6.82 4.03
N HIS A 8 8.75 -7.12 2.88
CA HIS A 8 7.54 -6.42 2.46
C HIS A 8 6.38 -6.66 3.43
N TRP A 9 6.22 -7.88 3.96
CA TRP A 9 5.21 -8.16 4.98
C TRP A 9 5.44 -7.38 6.28
N ASN A 10 6.68 -7.35 6.77
CA ASN A 10 7.04 -6.58 7.97
C ASN A 10 6.82 -5.07 7.77
N GLN A 11 7.21 -4.54 6.61
CA GLN A 11 6.97 -3.14 6.25
C GLN A 11 5.47 -2.83 6.12
N ALA A 12 4.68 -3.73 5.54
CA ALA A 12 3.24 -3.56 5.41
C ALA A 12 2.56 -3.47 6.78
N ALA A 13 2.92 -4.35 7.72
CA ALA A 13 2.41 -4.31 9.08
C ALA A 13 2.69 -2.97 9.78
N GLU A 14 3.90 -2.42 9.61
CA GLU A 14 4.27 -1.10 10.15
C GLU A 14 3.44 0.03 9.52
N VAL A 15 3.30 0.03 8.19
CA VAL A 15 2.51 1.03 7.45
C VAL A 15 1.05 0.99 7.89
N LEU A 16 0.44 -0.19 7.92
CA LEU A 16 -0.95 -0.38 8.34
C LEU A 16 -1.17 0.08 9.79
N ARG A 17 -0.22 -0.19 10.70
CA ARG A 17 -0.29 0.29 12.09
C ARG A 17 -0.28 1.82 12.16
N ARG A 18 0.55 2.48 11.35
CA ARG A 18 0.61 3.95 11.26
C ARG A 18 -0.68 4.53 10.67
N MET A 19 -1.17 3.95 9.57
CA MET A 19 -2.44 4.36 8.94
C MET A 19 -3.62 4.22 9.90
N ARG A 20 -3.72 3.10 10.63
CA ARG A 20 -4.78 2.89 11.63
C ARG A 20 -4.82 3.99 12.68
N ARG A 21 -3.66 4.41 13.17
CA ARG A 21 -3.54 5.44 14.21
C ARG A 21 -3.85 6.84 13.68
N ALA A 22 -3.37 7.16 12.48
CA ALA A 22 -3.46 8.50 11.92
C ALA A 22 -4.80 8.79 11.23
N GLU A 23 -5.41 7.80 10.57
CA GLU A 23 -6.68 7.96 9.85
C GLU A 23 -7.89 7.46 10.66
N HIS A 24 -7.67 6.96 11.89
CA HIS A 24 -8.71 6.37 12.76
C HIS A 24 -9.50 5.23 12.10
N TYR A 25 -8.85 4.45 11.24
CA TYR A 25 -9.52 3.36 10.53
C TYR A 25 -9.93 2.20 11.44
N GLU A 26 -11.12 1.69 11.15
CA GLU A 26 -11.62 0.44 11.71
C GLU A 26 -10.82 -0.76 11.21
N ALA A 27 -10.87 -1.86 11.98
CA ALA A 27 -10.10 -3.07 11.67
C ALA A 27 -10.42 -3.65 10.28
N ASN A 28 -11.65 -3.51 9.80
CA ASN A 28 -12.06 -3.97 8.47
C ASN A 28 -11.35 -3.19 7.37
N LYS A 29 -11.31 -1.85 7.44
CA LYS A 29 -10.61 -1.03 6.45
C LYS A 29 -9.10 -1.31 6.42
N ILE A 30 -8.49 -1.60 7.57
CA ILE A 30 -7.08 -2.01 7.64
C ILE A 30 -6.83 -3.35 6.94
N ARG A 31 -7.77 -4.29 7.04
CA ARG A 31 -7.69 -5.57 6.32
C ARG A 31 -7.79 -5.35 4.80
N ASP A 32 -8.70 -4.47 4.37
CA ASP A 32 -8.88 -4.16 2.94
C ASP A 32 -7.62 -3.52 2.34
N LEU A 33 -6.95 -2.62 3.08
CA LEU A 33 -5.71 -1.96 2.65
C LEU A 33 -4.47 -2.87 2.67
N ALA A 34 -4.54 -4.06 3.28
CA ALA A 34 -3.36 -4.89 3.49
C ALA A 34 -2.68 -5.31 2.18
N PHE A 35 -3.48 -5.72 1.19
CA PHE A 35 -2.94 -6.11 -0.11
C PHE A 35 -2.51 -4.91 -0.95
N ASP A 36 -3.21 -3.78 -0.87
CA ASP A 36 -2.83 -2.56 -1.58
C ASP A 36 -1.46 -2.03 -1.10
N VAL A 37 -1.20 -2.09 0.22
CA VAL A 37 0.13 -1.75 0.78
C VAL A 37 1.20 -2.71 0.28
N LEU A 38 0.93 -4.01 0.19
CA LEU A 38 1.89 -5.00 -0.33
C LEU A 38 2.17 -4.80 -1.82
N ILE A 39 1.16 -4.44 -2.62
CA ILE A 39 1.31 -4.10 -4.03
C ILE A 39 2.22 -2.87 -4.16
N ALA A 40 1.96 -1.81 -3.39
CA ALA A 40 2.77 -0.59 -3.42
C ALA A 40 4.23 -0.84 -3.03
N LEU A 41 4.48 -1.61 -1.97
CA LEU A 41 5.83 -1.97 -1.53
C LEU A 41 6.56 -2.84 -2.56
N SER A 42 5.85 -3.80 -3.16
CA SER A 42 6.42 -4.69 -4.17
C SER A 42 6.76 -3.92 -5.45
N ALA A 43 5.86 -3.07 -5.94
CA ALA A 43 6.12 -2.22 -7.10
C ALA A 43 7.32 -1.28 -6.87
N ARG A 44 7.36 -0.62 -5.71
CA ARG A 44 8.50 0.23 -5.30
C ARG A 44 9.83 -0.52 -5.31
N SER A 45 9.84 -1.77 -4.82
CA SER A 45 11.07 -2.55 -4.68
C SER A 45 11.79 -2.85 -6.00
N ILE A 46 11.06 -2.78 -7.12
CA ILE A 46 11.59 -3.03 -8.47
C ILE A 46 11.56 -1.78 -9.35
N GLY A 47 11.22 -0.61 -8.81
CA GLY A 47 11.08 0.64 -9.58
C GLY A 47 9.89 0.67 -10.53
N ALA A 48 8.85 -0.14 -10.30
CA ALA A 48 7.63 -0.15 -11.10
C ALA A 48 6.60 0.86 -10.60
N ALA A 49 5.67 1.24 -11.49
CA ALA A 49 4.48 2.00 -11.13
C ALA A 49 3.33 1.05 -10.75
N VAL A 50 2.53 1.46 -9.77
CA VAL A 50 1.20 0.88 -9.53
C VAL A 50 0.24 1.50 -10.52
N VAL A 51 -0.49 0.67 -11.27
CA VAL A 51 -1.56 1.13 -12.16
C VAL A 51 -2.90 0.62 -11.65
N THR A 52 -3.85 1.51 -11.37
CA THR A 52 -5.07 1.16 -10.64
C THR A 52 -6.23 2.11 -10.92
N SER A 53 -7.47 1.63 -10.78
CA SER A 53 -8.69 2.45 -10.67
C SER A 53 -9.06 2.75 -9.20
N ASN A 54 -8.42 2.11 -8.21
CA ASN A 54 -8.59 2.41 -6.78
C ASN A 54 -7.73 3.62 -6.36
N LEU A 55 -8.02 4.79 -6.93
CA LEU A 55 -7.23 6.01 -6.71
C LEU A 55 -7.13 6.37 -5.22
N HIS A 56 -8.25 6.34 -4.49
CA HIS A 56 -8.34 6.86 -3.14
C HIS A 56 -7.44 6.12 -2.15
N ASP A 57 -7.44 4.79 -2.19
CA ASP A 57 -6.63 3.99 -1.27
C ASP A 57 -5.15 4.13 -1.57
N PHE A 58 -4.75 4.07 -2.85
CA PHE A 58 -3.35 4.21 -3.23
C PHE A 58 -2.81 5.63 -3.00
N GLN A 59 -3.61 6.68 -3.17
CA GLN A 59 -3.23 8.04 -2.76
C GLN A 59 -3.03 8.14 -1.24
N THR A 60 -3.88 7.48 -0.45
CA THR A 60 -3.72 7.44 1.01
C THR A 60 -2.44 6.70 1.39
N ILE A 61 -2.14 5.57 0.74
CA ILE A 61 -0.90 4.80 0.94
C ILE A 61 0.33 5.64 0.54
N GLN A 62 0.27 6.47 -0.51
CA GLN A 62 1.39 7.33 -0.92
C GLN A 62 1.86 8.30 0.17
N ARG A 63 0.99 8.65 1.14
CA ARG A 63 1.36 9.47 2.31
C ARG A 63 2.31 8.75 3.27
N TYR A 64 2.41 7.42 3.18
CA TYR A 64 3.22 6.56 4.06
C TYR A 64 4.33 5.81 3.32
N VAL A 65 4.15 5.55 2.03
CA VAL A 65 5.08 4.81 1.18
C VAL A 65 5.25 5.59 -0.13
N SER A 66 6.47 6.00 -0.47
CA SER A 66 6.73 6.61 -1.79
C SER A 66 6.72 5.53 -2.88
N PHE A 67 5.90 5.70 -3.91
CA PHE A 67 5.88 4.87 -5.11
C PHE A 67 5.24 5.64 -6.27
N HIS A 68 5.49 5.21 -7.51
CA HIS A 68 4.86 5.78 -8.70
C HIS A 68 3.44 5.24 -8.84
N LEU A 69 2.46 6.14 -9.03
CA LEU A 69 1.05 5.80 -9.17
C LEU A 69 0.54 6.36 -10.51
N ILE A 70 -0.09 5.50 -11.29
CA ILE A 70 -0.78 5.84 -12.54
C ILE A 70 -2.24 5.41 -12.36
N CYS A 71 -3.18 6.29 -12.65
CA CYS A 71 -4.59 5.99 -12.51
C CYS A 71 -5.31 6.10 -13.85
N TRP A 72 -6.31 5.24 -14.04
CA TRP A 72 -7.21 5.27 -15.18
C TRP A 72 -8.66 5.27 -14.67
N GLU A 73 -9.54 5.91 -15.44
CA GLU A 73 -10.99 5.95 -15.22
C GLU A 73 -11.70 4.87 -16.05
#